data_AF-A0A8S3X6P8-F1
#
_entry.id   AF-A0A8S3X6P8-F1
#
_cell.length_a   1.000
_cell.length_b   1.000
_cell.length_c   1.000
_cell.angle_alpha   90.00
_cell.angle_beta   90.00
_cell.angle_gamma   90.00
#
_symmetry.space_group_name_H-M   'P 1'
#
loop_
_entity.id
_entity.type
_entity.pdbx_description
1 polymer ?
#
loop_
_entity_poly.entity_id
_entity_poly.type
_entity_poly.pdbx_seq_one_letter_code
_entity_poly.pdbx_strand_id
1 'polypeptide(L)'
;MVAVPKEREFKENDPRCFGKMSPEMRAYQVVTEANIADTIFTYVKHQSMTLTEEQLTKTLIRMSCPGGDHDYINIVIDFSSWCTHFRAELVEPLFRSLDQLFGFQNVYEFTPTFPLISKLLFQDRYATPNQAGDGEPIEGPRCVHGPEAWLEGLRQKGWTLATILIILLAAHRCDTTASLLGQGDNQVIVLRIPSQRYLQERKFF
;
A
#
# COMPACT_ATOMS: atom_id res chain seq x y z
N MET A 1 7.00 17.72 0.23
CA MET A 1 7.74 16.51 -0.19
C MET A 1 8.73 16.85 -1.28
N VAL A 2 9.79 16.06 -1.44
CA VAL A 2 10.74 16.18 -2.56
C VAL A 2 10.77 14.83 -3.29
N ALA A 3 10.43 14.83 -4.57
CA ALA A 3 10.56 13.68 -5.46
C ALA A 3 12.00 13.57 -5.96
N VAL A 4 12.57 12.37 -5.80
CA VAL A 4 13.92 12.05 -6.22
C VAL A 4 13.88 10.89 -7.19
N PRO A 5 14.39 11.03 -8.42
CA PRO A 5 14.45 9.93 -9.37
C PRO A 5 15.15 8.71 -8.77
N LYS A 6 14.52 7.54 -8.92
CA LYS A 6 15.04 6.28 -8.45
C LYS A 6 16.25 5.84 -9.29
N GLU A 7 17.34 5.51 -8.62
CA GLU A 7 18.52 4.96 -9.28
C GLU A 7 18.24 3.54 -9.79
N ARG A 8 18.90 3.14 -10.89
CA ARG A 8 18.78 1.81 -11.52
C ARG A 8 17.35 1.45 -11.98
N GLU A 9 16.53 2.46 -12.28
CA GLU A 9 15.25 2.26 -12.94
C GLU A 9 15.45 2.22 -14.47
N PHE A 10 14.98 1.17 -15.14
CA PHE A 10 15.11 1.00 -16.60
C PHE A 10 14.02 1.72 -17.42
N LYS A 11 13.15 2.49 -16.76
CA LYS A 11 12.09 3.25 -17.43
C LYS A 11 12.61 4.63 -17.82
N GLU A 12 12.83 4.85 -19.12
CA GLU A 12 13.37 6.11 -19.64
C GLU A 12 12.36 7.26 -19.60
N ASN A 13 11.10 7.00 -19.97
CA ASN A 13 10.08 8.04 -20.11
C ASN A 13 9.37 8.38 -18.80
N ASP A 14 9.08 7.36 -17.97
CA ASP A 14 8.33 7.51 -16.71
C ASP A 14 9.13 6.91 -15.54
N PRO A 15 10.21 7.58 -15.10
CA PRO A 15 11.00 7.12 -13.98
C PRO A 15 10.21 7.21 -12.68
N ARG A 16 10.28 6.14 -11.89
CA ARG A 16 9.76 6.15 -10.53
C ARG A 16 10.55 7.12 -9.65
N CYS A 17 9.85 7.83 -8.78
CA CYS A 17 10.46 8.79 -7.86
C CYS A 17 10.22 8.38 -6.41
N PHE A 18 11.29 8.37 -5.61
CA PHE A 18 11.19 8.23 -4.16
C PHE A 18 10.84 9.56 -3.50
N GLY A 19 10.05 9.49 -2.44
CA GLY A 19 9.70 10.67 -1.65
C GLY A 19 10.64 10.92 -0.48
N LYS A 20 11.21 12.12 -0.44
CA LYS A 20 11.83 12.72 0.76
C LYS A 20 10.84 13.68 1.41
N MET A 21 10.91 13.79 2.73
CA MET A 21 9.96 14.54 3.55
C MET A 21 10.71 15.48 4.50
N SER A 22 10.03 16.49 5.02
CA SER A 22 10.56 17.29 6.13
C SER A 22 10.71 16.43 7.40
N PRO A 23 11.54 16.84 8.38
CA PRO A 23 11.77 16.05 9.59
C PRO A 23 10.50 15.66 10.34
N GLU A 24 9.53 16.57 10.48
CA GLU A 24 8.28 16.35 11.20
C GLU A 24 7.39 15.36 10.45
N MET A 25 7.25 15.54 9.14
CA MET A 25 6.51 14.64 8.26
C MET A 25 7.13 13.24 8.25
N ARG A 26 8.46 13.17 8.25
CA ARG A 26 9.20 11.90 8.32
C ARG A 26 9.00 11.23 9.66
N ALA A 27 9.05 11.96 10.77
CA ALA A 27 8.79 11.40 12.09
C ALA A 27 7.37 10.83 12.18
N TYR A 28 6.36 11.58 11.74
CA TYR A 28 4.97 11.11 11.63
C TYR A 28 4.88 9.81 10.84
N GLN A 29 5.45 9.78 9.63
CA GLN A 29 5.36 8.63 8.76
C GLN A 29 6.11 7.41 9.30
N VAL A 30 7.29 7.57 9.91
CA VAL A 30 8.05 6.47 10.52
C VAL A 30 7.30 5.87 11.70
N VAL A 31 6.83 6.70 12.62
CA VAL A 31 6.20 6.23 13.86
C VAL A 31 4.89 5.50 13.56
N THR A 32 4.04 6.07 12.69
CA THR A 32 2.78 5.42 12.27
C THR A 32 3.03 4.10 11.55
N GLU A 33 4.05 4.02 10.70
CA GLU A 33 4.44 2.79 10.01
C GLU A 33 5.09 1.74 10.91
N ALA A 34 5.80 2.15 11.95
CA ALA A 34 6.34 1.25 12.96
C ALA A 34 5.19 0.65 13.79
N ASN A 35 4.25 1.48 14.24
CA ASN A 35 3.07 1.02 14.98
C ASN A 35 2.28 -0.05 14.21
N ILE A 36 2.03 0.14 12.92
CA ILE A 36 1.35 -0.86 12.08
C ILE A 36 2.16 -2.16 12.00
N ALA A 37 3.48 -2.06 11.83
CA ALA A 37 4.36 -3.22 11.73
C ALA A 37 4.36 -4.06 13.02
N ASP A 38 4.48 -3.41 14.16
CA ASP A 38 4.68 -4.09 15.44
C ASP A 38 3.37 -4.63 16.01
N THR A 39 2.27 -3.90 15.83
CA THR A 39 0.98 -4.25 16.44
C THR A 39 0.00 -4.92 15.48
N ILE A 40 -0.31 -4.29 14.34
CA ILE A 40 -1.38 -4.76 13.44
C ILE A 40 -0.94 -6.00 12.65
N PHE A 41 0.29 -6.00 12.13
CA PHE A 41 0.81 -7.12 11.34
C PHE A 41 1.10 -8.39 12.15
N THR A 42 1.11 -8.29 13.48
CA THR A 42 1.08 -9.46 14.36
C THR A 42 -0.21 -10.28 14.18
N TYR A 43 -1.33 -9.61 13.85
CA TYR A 43 -2.63 -10.24 13.60
C TYR A 43 -2.87 -10.51 12.10
N VAL A 44 -2.40 -9.60 11.22
CA VAL A 44 -2.56 -9.72 9.77
C VAL A 44 -1.29 -10.33 9.16
N LYS A 45 -1.20 -11.67 9.19
CA LYS A 45 -0.02 -12.45 8.75
C LYS A 45 0.09 -12.65 7.23
N HIS A 46 -0.68 -11.90 6.46
CA HIS A 46 -0.78 -12.03 5.00
C HIS A 46 0.23 -11.16 4.24
N GLN A 47 1.18 -10.53 4.95
CA GLN A 47 2.21 -9.67 4.37
C GLN A 47 3.60 -10.23 4.64
N SER A 48 4.54 -10.02 3.72
CA SER A 48 5.92 -10.54 3.83
C SER A 48 6.92 -9.55 4.45
N MET A 49 6.59 -8.27 4.55
CA MET A 49 7.54 -7.19 4.87
C MET A 49 8.16 -7.28 6.26
N THR A 50 7.46 -7.86 7.24
CA THR A 50 7.99 -8.04 8.61
C THR A 50 8.42 -9.47 8.91
N LEU A 51 8.35 -10.37 7.91
CA LEU A 51 8.71 -11.77 8.11
C LEU A 51 10.22 -11.96 7.97
N THR A 52 10.76 -12.86 8.78
CA THR A 52 12.12 -13.37 8.56
C THR A 52 12.14 -14.30 7.35
N GLU A 53 13.34 -14.54 6.79
CA GLU A 53 13.52 -15.45 5.65
C GLU A 53 12.96 -16.86 5.91
N GLU A 54 13.15 -17.38 7.14
CA GLU A 54 12.62 -18.68 7.54
C GLU A 54 11.08 -18.69 7.54
N GLN A 55 10.46 -17.65 8.11
CA GLN A 55 9.00 -17.52 8.15
C GLN A 55 8.41 -17.37 6.75
N LEU A 56 9.07 -16.60 5.89
CA LEU A 56 8.70 -16.43 4.49
C LEU A 56 8.77 -17.77 3.75
N THR A 57 9.89 -18.49 3.87
CA THR A 57 10.07 -19.81 3.23
C THR A 57 9.01 -20.81 3.67
N LYS A 58 8.72 -20.88 4.97
CA LYS A 58 7.65 -21.73 5.52
C LYS A 58 6.27 -21.36 4.96
N THR A 59 6.01 -20.08 4.78
CA THR A 59 4.74 -19.58 4.23
C THR A 59 4.62 -19.93 2.75
N LEU A 60 5.69 -19.75 1.98
CA LEU A 60 5.74 -20.13 0.56
C LEU A 60 5.51 -21.63 0.38
N ILE A 61 6.17 -22.49 1.16
CA ILE A 61 5.96 -23.95 1.09
C ILE A 61 4.49 -24.31 1.36
N ARG A 62 3.88 -23.66 2.36
CA ARG A 62 2.46 -23.88 2.71
C ARG A 62 1.52 -23.45 1.59
N MET A 63 1.84 -22.35 0.91
CA MET A 63 1.04 -21.83 -0.22
C MET A 63 1.20 -22.66 -1.49
N SER A 64 2.39 -23.21 -1.74
CA SER A 64 2.66 -24.05 -2.92
C SER A 64 2.03 -25.44 -2.83
N CYS A 65 1.90 -25.99 -1.62
CA CYS A 65 1.32 -27.32 -1.39
C CYS A 65 0.10 -27.23 -0.45
N PRO A 66 -1.00 -26.59 -0.88
CA PRO A 66 -2.21 -26.56 -0.08
C PRO A 66 -2.82 -27.98 -0.09
N GLY A 67 -2.61 -28.73 0.99
CA GLY A 67 -3.12 -30.10 1.09
C GLY A 67 -4.65 -30.18 0.97
N GLY A 68 -5.15 -31.40 0.72
CA GLY A 68 -6.58 -31.70 0.64
C GLY A 68 -7.10 -31.93 -0.78
N ASP A 69 -8.32 -32.48 -0.87
CA ASP A 69 -9.02 -32.79 -2.12
C ASP A 69 -9.83 -31.57 -2.59
N HIS A 70 -9.13 -30.48 -2.91
CA HIS A 70 -9.72 -29.22 -3.37
C HIS A 70 -8.93 -28.67 -4.55
N ASP A 71 -9.65 -28.00 -5.46
CA ASP A 71 -9.02 -27.26 -6.55
C ASP A 71 -8.57 -25.89 -6.05
N TYR A 72 -7.37 -25.49 -6.46
CA TYR A 72 -6.77 -24.20 -6.10
C TYR A 72 -6.37 -23.42 -7.35
N ILE A 73 -6.53 -22.10 -7.30
CA ILE A 73 -6.08 -21.18 -8.34
C ILE A 73 -5.02 -20.25 -7.75
N ASN A 74 -3.89 -20.14 -8.43
CA ASN A 74 -2.86 -19.17 -8.12
C ASN A 74 -3.08 -17.91 -8.95
N ILE A 75 -3.30 -16.79 -8.29
CA ILE A 75 -3.47 -15.47 -8.89
C ILE A 75 -2.29 -14.61 -8.46
N VAL A 76 -1.58 -14.04 -9.43
CA VAL A 76 -0.53 -13.06 -9.20
C VAL A 76 -1.03 -11.74 -9.73
N ILE A 77 -1.13 -10.74 -8.85
CA ILE A 77 -1.58 -9.40 -9.19
C ILE A 77 -0.40 -8.45 -8.99
N ASP A 78 -0.10 -7.68 -10.03
CA ASP A 78 0.83 -6.56 -10.00
C ASP A 78 0.04 -5.27 -10.30
N PHE A 79 -0.08 -4.40 -9.31
CA PHE A 79 -0.84 -3.16 -9.42
C PHE A 79 -0.01 -2.03 -10.04
N SER A 80 -0.49 -1.45 -11.13
CA SER A 80 0.17 -0.29 -11.76
C SER A 80 0.05 0.96 -10.90
N SER A 81 1.18 1.62 -10.66
CA SER A 81 1.27 2.86 -9.87
C SER A 81 0.47 2.77 -8.55
N TRP A 82 0.52 1.61 -7.91
CA TRP A 82 -0.31 1.24 -6.76
C TRP A 82 -0.37 2.29 -5.66
N CYS A 83 0.80 2.81 -5.28
CA CYS A 83 0.95 3.82 -4.24
C CYS A 83 0.26 5.15 -4.56
N THR A 84 0.26 5.56 -5.83
CA THR A 84 -0.28 6.87 -6.23
C THR A 84 -1.78 6.86 -6.48
N HIS A 85 -2.42 5.68 -6.47
CA HIS A 85 -3.86 5.55 -6.71
C HIS A 85 -4.69 5.52 -5.41
N PHE A 86 -4.06 5.44 -4.24
CA PHE A 86 -4.80 5.58 -2.99
C PHE A 86 -5.38 6.99 -2.87
N ARG A 87 -6.68 7.05 -2.55
CA ARG A 87 -7.43 8.28 -2.31
C ARG A 87 -8.13 8.22 -0.95
N ALA A 88 -8.50 9.40 -0.45
CA ALA A 88 -9.16 9.59 0.82
C ALA A 88 -10.35 8.64 1.01
N GLU A 89 -11.23 8.59 0.01
CA GLU A 89 -12.47 7.83 0.03
C GLU A 89 -12.26 6.33 0.25
N LEU A 90 -11.12 5.81 -0.21
CA LEU A 90 -10.76 4.40 -0.06
C LEU A 90 -10.17 4.10 1.34
N VAL A 91 -9.30 4.98 1.84
CA VAL A 91 -8.46 4.68 3.01
C VAL A 91 -8.96 5.28 4.32
N GLU A 92 -9.74 6.36 4.27
CA GLU A 92 -10.23 7.06 5.47
C GLU A 92 -10.99 6.14 6.43
N PRO A 93 -11.93 5.27 6.00
CA PRO A 93 -12.65 4.40 6.93
C PRO A 93 -11.71 3.43 7.68
N LEU A 94 -10.72 2.89 6.97
CA LEU A 94 -9.70 2.01 7.57
C LEU A 94 -8.83 2.79 8.55
N PHE A 95 -8.36 3.97 8.15
CA PHE A 95 -7.45 4.77 8.97
C PHE A 95 -8.13 5.38 10.18
N ARG A 96 -9.41 5.75 10.09
CA ARG A 96 -10.24 6.09 11.25
C ARG A 96 -10.36 4.92 12.23
N SER A 97 -10.50 3.70 11.72
CA SER A 97 -10.52 2.49 12.56
C SER A 97 -9.17 2.27 13.26
N LEU A 98 -8.05 2.54 12.56
CA LEU A 98 -6.72 2.51 13.19
C LEU A 98 -6.59 3.57 14.29
N ASP A 99 -7.04 4.81 14.03
CA ASP A 99 -7.04 5.86 15.05
C ASP A 99 -7.78 5.43 16.31
N GLN A 100 -8.98 4.87 16.16
CA GLN A 100 -9.76 4.35 17.29
C GLN A 100 -9.06 3.21 18.04
N LEU A 101 -8.41 2.28 17.33
CA LEU A 101 -7.68 1.17 17.94
C LEU A 101 -6.48 1.64 18.76
N PHE A 102 -5.76 2.67 18.30
CA PHE A 102 -4.62 3.23 19.01
C PHE A 102 -5.00 4.32 20.02
N GLY A 103 -6.27 4.70 20.11
CA GLY A 103 -6.73 5.79 20.98
C GLY A 103 -6.32 7.18 20.48
N PHE A 104 -6.10 7.33 19.17
CA PHE A 104 -5.78 8.61 18.53
C PHE A 104 -7.03 9.27 17.93
N GLN A 105 -6.87 10.55 17.61
CA GLN A 105 -7.86 11.32 16.87
C GLN A 105 -7.16 11.96 15.67
N ASN A 106 -7.55 11.55 14.47
CA ASN A 106 -7.06 12.11 13.21
C ASN A 106 -5.53 12.03 13.02
N VAL A 107 -4.91 10.91 13.38
CA VAL A 107 -3.47 10.69 13.13
C VAL A 107 -3.31 9.85 11.87
N TYR A 108 -3.92 8.68 11.81
CA TYR A 108 -3.94 7.88 10.59
C TYR A 108 -4.93 8.44 9.58
N GLU A 109 -6.10 8.91 10.00
CA GLU A 109 -7.12 9.48 9.11
C GLU A 109 -6.61 10.71 8.34
N PHE A 110 -5.65 11.45 8.89
CA PHE A 110 -5.01 12.59 8.24
C PHE A 110 -4.11 12.23 7.04
N THR A 111 -3.76 10.96 6.87
CA THR A 111 -2.82 10.50 5.84
C THR A 111 -3.13 11.01 4.42
N PRO A 112 -4.34 10.83 3.86
CA PRO A 112 -4.66 11.33 2.52
C PRO A 112 -4.73 12.88 2.44
N THR A 113 -4.94 13.57 3.56
CA THR A 113 -4.95 15.04 3.58
C THR A 113 -3.54 15.63 3.50
N PHE A 114 -2.54 14.92 4.04
CA PHE A 114 -1.17 15.44 4.11
C PHE A 114 -0.60 15.88 2.76
N PRO A 115 -0.66 15.08 1.67
CA PRO A 115 -0.14 15.49 0.37
C PRO A 115 -0.83 16.77 -0.14
N LEU A 116 -2.15 16.89 0.04
CA LEU A 116 -2.98 18.00 -0.45
C LEU A 116 -2.61 19.36 0.17
N ILE A 117 -2.10 19.36 1.40
CA ILE A 117 -1.65 20.60 2.06
C ILE A 117 -0.15 20.85 1.92
N SER A 118 0.54 20.01 1.13
CA SER A 118 1.99 20.07 0.95
C SER A 118 2.38 20.57 -0.44
N LYS A 119 3.65 20.96 -0.58
CA LYS A 119 4.25 21.21 -1.90
C LYS A 119 5.15 20.03 -2.26
N LEU A 120 5.06 19.57 -3.50
CA LEU A 120 5.94 18.56 -4.08
C LEU A 120 6.99 19.25 -4.94
N LEU A 121 8.27 19.08 -4.61
CA LEU A 121 9.39 19.58 -5.41
C LEU A 121 10.06 18.43 -6.14
N PHE A 122 10.35 18.59 -7.43
CA PHE A 122 11.15 17.61 -8.17
C PHE A 122 12.62 17.95 -8.05
N GLN A 123 13.43 17.05 -7.50
CA GLN A 123 14.86 17.29 -7.28
C GLN A 123 15.61 17.41 -8.60
N ASP A 124 16.12 18.62 -8.89
CA ASP A 124 17.12 18.88 -9.92
C ASP A 124 18.25 19.71 -9.31
N ARG A 125 19.48 19.51 -9.77
CA ARG A 125 20.59 20.41 -9.40
C ARG A 125 20.68 21.61 -10.33
N TYR A 126 20.18 21.50 -11.55
CA TYR A 126 20.37 22.49 -12.61
C TYR A 126 19.08 23.24 -12.97
N ALA A 127 17.92 22.67 -12.63
CA ALA A 127 16.61 23.26 -12.89
C ALA A 127 15.78 23.33 -11.60
N THR A 128 16.05 24.31 -10.75
CA THR A 128 15.25 24.59 -9.56
C THR A 128 13.95 25.31 -9.94
N PRO A 129 12.87 25.17 -9.15
CA PRO A 129 11.65 25.94 -9.38
C PRO A 129 11.92 27.44 -9.19
N ASN A 130 11.16 28.27 -9.92
CA ASN A 130 11.16 29.71 -9.70
C ASN A 130 10.62 30.02 -8.31
N GLN A 131 11.12 31.11 -7.72
CA GLN A 131 10.67 31.57 -6.40
C GLN A 131 9.88 32.87 -6.54
N ALA A 132 8.84 33.01 -5.73
CA ALA A 132 8.12 34.26 -5.57
C ALA A 132 8.93 35.25 -4.71
N GLY A 133 8.45 36.49 -4.59
CA GLY A 133 9.15 37.53 -3.83
C GLY A 133 9.28 37.26 -2.32
N ASP A 134 8.49 36.31 -1.79
CA ASP A 134 8.56 35.81 -0.42
C ASP A 134 9.51 34.60 -0.25
N GLY A 135 10.13 34.13 -1.33
CA GLY A 135 11.02 32.97 -1.35
C GLY A 135 10.33 31.63 -1.55
N GLU A 136 8.99 31.59 -1.61
CA GLU A 136 8.23 30.36 -1.81
C GLU A 136 8.32 29.87 -3.27
N PRO A 137 8.39 28.54 -3.50
CA PRO A 137 8.43 28.01 -4.85
C PRO A 137 7.09 28.19 -5.56
N ILE A 138 7.16 28.73 -6.77
CA ILE A 138 6.02 28.92 -7.67
C ILE A 138 5.69 27.58 -8.33
N GLU A 139 4.39 27.31 -8.46
CA GLU A 139 3.90 26.12 -9.15
C GLU A 139 4.38 26.07 -10.61
N GLY A 140 4.74 24.87 -11.08
CA GLY A 140 5.26 24.64 -12.41
C GLY A 140 5.88 23.23 -12.56
N PRO A 141 6.66 22.98 -13.62
CA PRO A 141 7.18 21.64 -13.92
C PRO A 141 8.04 21.01 -12.81
N ARG A 142 8.61 21.82 -11.92
CA ARG A 142 9.48 21.39 -10.81
C ARG A 142 8.84 21.55 -9.43
N CYS A 143 7.63 22.09 -9.35
CA CYS A 143 6.90 22.30 -8.10
C CYS A 143 5.40 22.12 -8.32
N VAL A 144 4.78 21.16 -7.65
CA VAL A 144 3.33 20.94 -7.67
C VAL A 144 2.77 21.27 -6.29
N HIS A 145 1.70 22.05 -6.23
CA HIS A 145 1.02 22.35 -4.96
C HIS A 145 -0.10 21.34 -4.75
N GLY A 146 -0.21 20.81 -3.53
CA GLY A 146 -1.26 19.86 -3.15
C GLY A 146 -1.34 18.59 -4.02
N PRO A 147 -0.26 17.81 -4.18
CA PRO A 147 -0.34 16.53 -4.88
C PRO A 147 -1.43 15.64 -4.27
N GLU A 148 -2.19 14.95 -5.11
CA GLU A 148 -3.30 14.08 -4.67
C GLU A 148 -2.85 12.77 -4.01
N ALA A 149 -1.57 12.46 -4.08
CA ALA A 149 -1.04 11.19 -3.61
C ALA A 149 0.35 11.32 -3.00
N TRP A 150 0.67 10.33 -2.18
CA TRP A 150 2.02 10.13 -1.68
C TRP A 150 2.91 9.52 -2.76
N LEU A 151 4.21 9.74 -2.60
CA LEU A 151 5.23 9.15 -3.48
C LEU A 151 5.58 7.72 -3.08
N GLU A 152 6.28 7.03 -3.98
CA GLU A 152 6.75 5.67 -3.77
C GLU A 152 7.63 5.53 -2.53
N GLY A 153 7.47 4.41 -1.83
CA GLY A 153 8.21 4.08 -0.61
C GLY A 153 7.63 4.68 0.66
N LEU A 154 6.64 5.57 0.56
CA LEU A 154 5.92 6.13 1.70
C LEU A 154 4.70 5.25 2.01
N ARG A 155 4.29 5.15 3.28
CA ARG A 155 3.03 4.50 3.71
C ARG A 155 2.75 3.07 3.19
N GLN A 156 3.79 2.32 2.80
CA GLN A 156 3.65 0.99 2.19
C GLN A 156 2.88 0.00 3.06
N LYS A 157 3.06 -0.01 4.39
CA LYS A 157 2.36 -0.98 5.25
C LYS A 157 0.88 -0.65 5.37
N GLY A 158 0.53 0.63 5.48
CA GLY A 158 -0.87 1.08 5.50
C GLY A 158 -1.62 0.70 4.22
N TRP A 159 -1.00 0.91 3.06
CA TRP A 159 -1.56 0.52 1.77
C TRP A 159 -1.64 -0.99 1.58
N THR A 160 -0.62 -1.72 2.02
CA THR A 160 -0.61 -3.19 2.00
C THR A 160 -1.76 -3.73 2.84
N LEU A 161 -1.96 -3.19 4.04
CA LEU A 161 -3.08 -3.55 4.92
C LEU A 161 -4.43 -3.33 4.20
N ALA A 162 -4.64 -2.16 3.60
CA ALA A 162 -5.87 -1.87 2.86
C ALA A 162 -6.11 -2.89 1.72
N THR A 163 -5.07 -3.17 0.93
CA THR A 163 -5.12 -4.11 -0.20
C THR A 163 -5.47 -5.52 0.27
N ILE A 164 -4.80 -6.00 1.33
CA ILE A 164 -5.04 -7.31 1.94
C ILE A 164 -6.49 -7.43 2.42
N LEU A 165 -7.00 -6.42 3.12
CA LEU A 165 -8.37 -6.43 3.65
C LEU A 165 -9.41 -6.45 2.53
N ILE A 166 -9.16 -5.73 1.43
CA ILE A 166 -10.04 -5.74 0.25
C ILE A 166 -10.05 -7.13 -0.40
N ILE A 167 -8.89 -7.77 -0.56
CA ILE A 167 -8.78 -9.13 -1.13
C ILE A 167 -9.52 -10.14 -0.24
N LEU A 168 -9.31 -10.08 1.08
CA LEU A 168 -9.99 -10.97 2.03
C LEU A 168 -11.50 -10.75 2.03
N LEU A 169 -11.95 -9.50 1.95
CA LEU A 169 -13.38 -9.17 1.84
C LEU A 169 -13.99 -9.72 0.54
N ALA A 170 -13.28 -9.59 -0.58
CA ALA A 170 -13.72 -10.13 -1.87
C ALA A 170 -13.81 -11.67 -1.83
N ALA A 171 -12.79 -12.35 -1.28
CA ALA A 171 -12.82 -13.80 -1.10
C ALA A 171 -14.00 -14.24 -0.22
N HIS A 172 -14.24 -13.53 0.89
CA HIS A 172 -15.37 -13.81 1.78
C HIS A 172 -16.72 -13.63 1.08
N ARG A 173 -16.91 -12.56 0.31
CA ARG A 173 -18.15 -12.32 -0.47
C ARG A 173 -18.40 -13.34 -1.57
N CYS A 174 -17.34 -13.98 -2.06
CA CYS A 174 -17.42 -15.04 -3.06
C CYS A 174 -17.51 -16.46 -2.44
N ASP A 175 -17.67 -16.57 -1.12
CA ASP A 175 -17.72 -17.83 -0.37
C ASP A 175 -16.51 -18.74 -0.63
N THR A 176 -15.34 -18.12 -0.78
CA THR A 176 -14.06 -18.79 -0.98
C THR A 176 -13.08 -18.39 0.12
N THR A 177 -12.01 -19.17 0.26
CA THR A 177 -10.90 -18.88 1.16
C THR A 177 -9.66 -18.54 0.35
N ALA A 178 -9.14 -17.33 0.56
CA ALA A 178 -7.88 -16.89 -0.01
C ALA A 178 -6.77 -17.01 1.04
N SER A 179 -5.69 -17.73 0.71
CA SER A 179 -4.39 -17.56 1.36
C SER A 179 -3.59 -16.59 0.52
N LEU A 180 -3.02 -15.55 1.11
CA LEU A 180 -2.32 -14.53 0.33
C LEU A 180 -1.02 -14.09 1.00
N LEU A 181 -0.10 -13.65 0.15
CA LEU A 181 1.17 -13.06 0.54
C LEU A 181 1.36 -11.76 -0.25
N GLY A 182 1.21 -10.64 0.45
CA GLY A 182 1.36 -9.29 -0.10
C GLY A 182 2.70 -8.66 0.26
N GLN A 183 3.29 -7.97 -0.71
CA GLN A 183 4.52 -7.20 -0.54
C GLN A 183 4.38 -5.81 -1.17
N GLY A 184 3.38 -5.05 -0.74
CA GLY A 184 3.06 -3.76 -1.34
C GLY A 184 2.21 -3.90 -2.61
N ASP A 185 2.77 -3.55 -3.75
CA ASP A 185 2.12 -3.59 -5.07
C ASP A 185 1.90 -5.01 -5.60
N ASN A 186 2.82 -5.92 -5.28
CA ASN A 186 2.77 -7.31 -5.71
C ASN A 186 1.99 -8.18 -4.71
N GLN A 187 1.00 -8.92 -5.20
CA GLN A 187 0.15 -9.80 -4.40
C GLN A 187 0.10 -11.20 -5.01
N VAL A 188 0.44 -12.22 -4.21
CA VAL A 188 0.27 -13.63 -4.59
C VAL A 188 -0.87 -14.21 -3.79
N ILE A 189 -1.89 -14.74 -4.47
CA ILE A 189 -3.12 -15.25 -3.88
C ILE A 189 -3.33 -16.70 -4.31
N VAL A 190 -3.48 -17.59 -3.33
CA VAL A 190 -3.93 -18.97 -3.51
C VAL A 190 -5.39 -19.04 -3.11
N LEU A 191 -6.26 -19.13 -4.10
CA LEU A 191 -7.71 -19.16 -3.92
C LEU A 191 -8.21 -20.61 -3.96
N ARG A 192 -8.95 -21.03 -2.94
CA ARG A 192 -9.60 -22.34 -2.91
C ARG A 192 -10.94 -22.28 -3.63
N ILE A 193 -11.13 -23.11 -4.66
CA ILE A 193 -12.43 -23.21 -5.33
C ILE A 193 -13.41 -23.99 -4.43
N PRO A 194 -14.64 -23.50 -4.22
CA PRO A 194 -15.68 -24.28 -3.55
C PRO A 194 -15.95 -25.59 -4.29
N SER A 195 -16.37 -26.64 -3.56
CA SER A 195 -16.61 -27.94 -4.18
C SER A 195 -17.69 -27.86 -5.28
N GLN A 196 -17.59 -28.74 -6.27
CA GLN A 196 -18.55 -28.76 -7.39
C GLN A 196 -20.00 -28.94 -6.91
N ARG A 197 -20.21 -29.67 -5.81
CA ARG A 197 -21.51 -29.82 -5.15
C ARG A 197 -22.07 -28.48 -4.67
N TYR A 198 -21.26 -27.67 -3.99
CA TYR A 198 -21.66 -26.33 -3.53
C TYR A 198 -22.01 -25.40 -4.70
N LEU A 199 -21.24 -25.45 -5.78
CA LEU A 199 -21.49 -24.64 -6.98
C LEU A 199 -22.78 -25.06 -7.71
N GLN A 200 -23.14 -26.34 -7.70
CA GLN A 200 -24.38 -26.84 -8.28
C GLN A 200 -25.61 -26.42 -7.49
N GLU A 201 -25.55 -26.45 -6.15
CA GLU A 201 -26.64 -26.00 -5.27
C GLU A 201 -26.96 -24.51 -5.47
N ARG A 202 -25.98 -23.69 -5.87
CA ARG A 202 -26.17 -22.26 -6.19
C ARG A 202 -26.71 -21.96 -7.58
N LYS A 203 -26.63 -22.86 -8.56
CA LYS A 203 -27.17 -22.62 -9.91
C LYS A 203 -28.70 -22.67 -9.98
N PHE A 204 -29.36 -23.08 -8.90
CA PHE A 204 -30.82 -23.19 -8.80
C PHE A 204 -31.49 -22.00 -8.07
N PHE A 205 -30.76 -20.90 -7.87
CA PHE A 205 -31.28 -19.64 -7.35
C PHE A 205 -30.97 -18.48 -8.30
#